data_AF-G3H9W5-F1
#
_entry.id   AF-G3H9W5-F1
#
_cell.length_a   1.000
_cell.length_b   1.000
_cell.length_c   1.000
_cell.angle_alpha   90.00
_cell.angle_beta   90.00
_cell.angle_gamma   90.00
#
_symmetry.space_group_name_H-M   'P 1'
#
loop_
_entity.id
_entity.type
_entity.pdbx_description
1 polymer ?
#
loop_
_entity_poly.entity_id
_entity_poly.type
_entity_poly.pdbx_seq_one_letter_code
_entity_poly.pdbx_strand_id
1 'polypeptide(L)'
;LPHKTKGGRAALERLEGIPLPYDKKKWVVGPVALKVVRLTPTREFVYLGCLAQEVGWKYQAVTATLEEKGKEKAMIHHRKKQQLLQLWTQAAKNVEKETSKFTEVLKITQLLVLSQIKSSLGYLFLFVPQACPSSTTDGGWGQKVP
;
A
#
# COMPACT_ATOMS: atom_id res chain seq x y z
N LEU A 1 -15.72 -20.82 -5.47
CA LEU A 1 -15.26 -22.05 -4.78
C LEU A 1 -16.47 -22.95 -4.49
N PRO A 2 -16.37 -24.28 -4.70
CA PRO A 2 -17.45 -25.21 -4.40
C PRO A 2 -17.64 -25.38 -2.88
N HIS A 3 -18.28 -24.40 -2.22
CA HIS A 3 -18.37 -24.27 -0.76
C HIS A 3 -19.02 -25.47 -0.04
N LYS A 4 -19.78 -26.31 -0.75
CA LYS A 4 -20.43 -27.49 -0.17
C LYS A 4 -19.44 -28.64 0.07
N THR A 5 -18.39 -28.75 -0.75
CA THR A 5 -17.39 -29.82 -0.63
C THR A 5 -16.44 -29.56 0.53
N LYS A 6 -15.88 -30.63 1.11
CA LYS A 6 -14.88 -30.53 2.19
C LYS A 6 -13.68 -29.67 1.75
N GLY A 7 -13.22 -29.85 0.51
CA GLY A 7 -12.14 -29.05 -0.07
C GLY A 7 -12.50 -27.56 -0.22
N GLY A 8 -13.74 -27.25 -0.63
CA GLY A 8 -14.20 -25.88 -0.74
C GLY A 8 -14.33 -25.16 0.60
N ARG A 9 -14.80 -25.84 1.65
CA ARG A 9 -14.83 -25.28 3.02
C ARG A 9 -13.42 -25.01 3.55
N ALA A 10 -12.51 -25.98 3.41
CA ALA A 10 -11.12 -25.81 3.83
C ALA A 10 -10.40 -24.69 3.05
N ALA A 11 -10.80 -24.41 1.81
CA ALA A 11 -10.27 -23.27 1.06
C ALA A 11 -10.80 -21.93 1.59
N LEU A 12 -12.08 -21.86 1.95
CA LEU A 12 -12.68 -20.65 2.55
C LEU A 12 -12.09 -20.33 3.93
N GLU A 13 -11.89 -21.34 4.76
CA GLU A 13 -11.28 -21.20 6.09
C GLU A 13 -9.87 -20.57 6.02
N ARG A 14 -9.13 -20.81 4.94
CA ARG A 14 -7.81 -20.21 4.71
C ARG A 14 -7.86 -18.75 4.24
N LEU A 15 -9.00 -18.27 3.77
CA LEU A 15 -9.15 -16.95 3.14
C LEU A 15 -9.67 -15.86 4.09
N GLU A 16 -10.20 -16.22 5.25
CA GLU A 16 -10.92 -15.25 6.09
C GLU A 16 -9.99 -14.38 6.94
N GLY A 17 -10.03 -13.07 6.65
CA GLY A 17 -9.50 -12.00 7.51
C GLY A 17 -8.05 -11.61 7.25
N ILE A 18 -7.76 -10.33 7.55
CA ILE A 18 -6.40 -9.82 7.72
C ILE A 18 -6.16 -9.72 9.23
N PRO A 19 -5.63 -10.76 9.90
CA PRO A 19 -5.38 -10.69 11.33
C PRO A 19 -4.17 -9.78 11.65
N LEU A 20 -4.06 -9.33 12.90
CA LEU A 20 -3.00 -8.45 13.41
C LEU A 20 -1.53 -8.82 13.03
N PRO A 21 -1.12 -10.08 12.77
CA PRO A 21 0.21 -10.37 12.24
C PRO A 21 0.53 -9.80 10.85
N TYR A 22 -0.45 -9.30 10.08
CA TYR A 22 -0.23 -8.82 8.70
C TYR A 22 0.09 -7.32 8.59
N ASP A 23 -0.04 -6.55 9.68
CA ASP A 23 0.25 -5.11 9.70
C ASP A 23 1.70 -4.77 9.35
N LYS A 24 2.64 -5.66 9.72
CA LYS A 24 4.10 -5.45 9.53
C LYS A 24 4.64 -6.07 8.24
N LYS A 25 3.84 -6.89 7.55
CA LYS A 25 4.28 -7.56 6.33
C LYS A 25 4.11 -6.62 5.15
N LYS A 26 4.87 -6.83 4.07
CA LYS A 26 4.66 -6.08 2.82
C LYS A 26 3.39 -6.58 2.14
N TRP A 27 2.50 -5.66 1.79
CA TRP A 27 1.28 -5.96 1.07
C TRP A 27 1.63 -6.13 -0.42
N VAL A 28 1.07 -7.16 -1.04
CA VAL A 28 1.25 -7.45 -2.47
C VAL A 28 -0.08 -7.25 -3.16
N VAL A 29 -0.07 -6.53 -4.27
CA VAL A 29 -1.25 -6.21 -5.05
C VAL A 29 -1.21 -6.99 -6.36
N GLY A 30 -2.28 -7.72 -6.66
CA GLY A 30 -2.45 -8.38 -7.95
C GLY A 30 -2.85 -7.36 -9.03
N PRO A 31 -2.05 -7.12 -10.08
CA PRO A 31 -2.35 -6.10 -11.09
C PRO A 31 -3.64 -6.41 -11.87
N VAL A 32 -3.99 -7.70 -11.98
CA VAL A 32 -5.21 -8.17 -12.62
C VAL A 32 -6.48 -7.70 -11.91
N ALA A 33 -6.41 -7.45 -10.60
CA ALA A 33 -7.57 -7.03 -9.80
C ALA A 33 -7.61 -5.51 -9.57
N LEU A 34 -6.62 -4.75 -10.06
CA LEU A 34 -6.56 -3.31 -9.85
C LEU A 34 -7.63 -2.58 -10.66
N LYS A 35 -8.43 -1.78 -9.96
CA LYS A 35 -9.43 -0.88 -10.56
C LYS A 35 -8.82 -0.02 -11.68
N VAL A 36 -7.68 0.63 -11.42
CA VAL A 36 -6.99 1.54 -12.36
C VAL A 36 -6.61 0.85 -13.67
N VAL A 37 -6.33 -0.45 -13.62
CA VAL A 37 -5.93 -1.24 -14.80
C VAL A 37 -7.15 -1.75 -15.57
N ARG A 38 -8.24 -2.07 -14.86
CA ARG A 38 -9.41 -2.76 -15.44
C ARG A 38 -10.55 -1.85 -15.86
N LEU A 39 -10.73 -0.72 -15.19
CA LEU A 39 -11.82 0.21 -15.45
C LEU A 39 -11.32 1.44 -16.20
N THR A 40 -12.12 1.92 -17.16
CA THR A 40 -11.87 3.21 -17.79
C THR A 40 -12.18 4.34 -16.81
N PRO A 41 -11.44 5.46 -16.85
CA PRO A 41 -11.60 6.54 -15.88
C PRO A 41 -12.98 7.21 -15.91
N THR A 42 -13.68 7.12 -17.04
CA THR A 42 -15.02 7.71 -17.24
C THR A 42 -16.16 6.88 -16.64
N ARG A 43 -15.90 5.68 -16.13
CA ARG A 43 -16.93 4.80 -15.57
C ARG A 43 -17.08 5.02 -14.07
N GLU A 44 -18.32 5.17 -13.65
CA GLU A 44 -18.69 5.27 -12.23
C GLU A 44 -18.40 3.95 -11.49
N PHE A 45 -18.09 4.07 -10.21
CA PHE A 45 -17.76 2.94 -9.34
C PHE A 45 -18.23 3.24 -7.92
N VAL A 46 -18.48 2.20 -7.15
CA VAL A 46 -18.97 2.33 -5.78
C VAL A 46 -17.93 1.77 -4.80
N TYR A 47 -17.78 2.43 -3.67
CA TYR A 47 -16.99 1.92 -2.56
C TYR A 47 -17.82 0.89 -1.79
N LEU A 48 -17.31 -0.34 -1.69
CA LEU A 48 -17.97 -1.42 -0.93
C LEU A 48 -18.22 -1.03 0.54
N GLY A 49 -17.37 -0.19 1.13
CA GLY A 49 -17.55 0.32 2.49
C GLY A 49 -18.81 1.18 2.64
N CYS A 50 -19.11 2.06 1.69
CA CYS A 50 -20.31 2.90 1.70
C CYS A 50 -21.57 2.07 1.48
N LEU A 51 -21.53 1.15 0.50
CA LEU A 51 -22.64 0.25 0.23
C LEU A 51 -22.93 -0.64 1.46
N ALA A 52 -21.89 -1.15 2.13
CA ALA A 52 -22.07 -1.94 3.35
C ALA A 52 -22.71 -1.13 4.48
N GLN A 53 -22.35 0.14 4.63
CA GLN A 53 -22.99 1.05 5.61
C GLN A 53 -24.48 1.21 5.32
N GLU A 54 -24.85 1.47 4.07
CA GLU A 54 -26.25 1.63 3.64
C GLU A 54 -27.07 0.35 3.89
N VAL A 55 -26.46 -0.82 3.68
CA VAL A 55 -27.07 -2.14 3.96
C VAL A 55 -27.15 -2.44 5.47
N GLY A 56 -26.59 -1.59 6.32
CA GLY A 56 -26.71 -1.66 7.78
C GLY A 56 -25.48 -2.21 8.50
N TRP A 57 -24.30 -2.23 7.88
CA TRP A 57 -23.07 -2.60 8.55
C TRP A 57 -22.63 -1.53 9.56
N LYS A 58 -22.70 -1.87 10.86
CA LYS A 58 -22.53 -0.91 11.97
C LYS A 58 -21.07 -0.54 12.30
N TYR A 59 -20.10 -1.33 11.87
CA TYR A 59 -18.71 -1.24 12.36
C TYR A 59 -17.80 -0.30 11.58
N GLN A 60 -18.31 0.45 10.61
CA GLN A 60 -17.50 1.33 9.76
C GLN A 60 -16.71 2.38 10.55
N ALA A 61 -17.35 3.06 11.52
CA ALA A 61 -16.67 4.08 12.33
C ALA A 61 -15.52 3.46 13.15
N VAL A 62 -15.75 2.28 13.75
CA VAL A 62 -14.73 1.57 14.52
C VAL A 62 -13.56 1.19 13.62
N THR A 63 -13.82 0.62 12.45
CA THR A 63 -12.77 0.25 11.48
C THR A 63 -11.98 1.47 11.02
N ALA A 64 -12.62 2.60 10.73
CA ALA A 64 -11.94 3.83 10.33
C ALA A 64 -10.95 4.31 11.40
N THR A 65 -11.34 4.32 12.68
CA THR A 65 -10.43 4.70 13.78
C THR A 65 -9.26 3.74 13.95
N LEU A 66 -9.46 2.43 13.72
CA LEU A 66 -8.40 1.43 13.81
C LEU A 66 -7.43 1.53 12.62
N GLU A 67 -7.94 1.79 11.42
CA GLU A 67 -7.11 2.04 10.24
C GLU A 67 -6.26 3.31 10.37
N GLU A 68 -6.81 4.37 10.96
CA GLU A 68 -6.06 5.62 11.19
C GLU A 68 -4.89 5.39 12.15
N LYS A 69 -5.12 4.67 13.26
CA LYS A 69 -4.05 4.23 14.17
C LYS A 69 -3.00 3.36 13.46
N GLY A 70 -3.43 2.53 12.50
CA GLY A 70 -2.53 1.74 11.67
C GLY A 70 -1.66 2.60 10.74
N LYS A 71 -2.27 3.57 10.07
CA LYS A 71 -1.60 4.52 9.16
C LYS A 71 -0.56 5.37 9.89
N GLU A 72 -0.86 5.83 11.10
CA GLU A 72 0.09 6.60 11.92
C GLU A 72 1.35 5.78 12.24
N LYS A 73 1.17 4.54 12.71
CA LYS A 73 2.30 3.62 12.97
C LYS A 73 3.10 3.34 11.70
N ALA A 74 2.42 3.16 10.57
CA ALA A 74 3.06 2.93 9.28
C ALA A 74 3.87 4.15 8.80
N MET A 75 3.36 5.37 8.99
CA MET A 75 4.07 6.62 8.67
C MET A 75 5.35 6.77 9.49
N ILE A 76 5.29 6.51 10.81
CA ILE A 76 6.46 6.55 11.69
C ILE A 76 7.51 5.53 11.24
N HIS A 77 7.09 4.29 10.97
CA HIS A 77 7.96 3.24 10.47
C HIS A 77 8.61 3.63 9.12
N HIS A 78 7.83 4.20 8.20
CA HIS A 78 8.32 4.62 6.89
C HIS A 78 9.37 5.73 7.00
N ARG A 79 9.14 6.75 7.83
CA ARG A 79 10.12 7.83 8.08
C ARG A 79 11.43 7.29 8.64
N LYS A 80 11.37 6.40 9.64
CA LYS A 80 12.56 5.72 10.20
C LYS A 80 13.31 4.92 9.13
N LYS A 81 12.57 4.18 8.30
CA LYS A 81 13.17 3.41 7.19
C LYS A 81 13.86 4.31 6.18
N GLN A 82 13.25 5.42 5.78
CA GLN A 82 13.84 6.39 4.86
C GLN A 82 15.15 6.99 5.41
N GLN A 83 15.16 7.39 6.69
CA GLN A 83 16.37 7.88 7.35
C GLN A 83 17.49 6.84 7.37
N LEU A 84 17.17 5.59 7.73
CA LEU A 84 18.14 4.49 7.69
C LEU A 84 18.69 4.30 6.28
N LEU A 85 17.85 4.32 5.25
CA LEU A 85 18.31 4.17 3.87
C LEU A 85 19.25 5.30 3.44
N GLN A 86 18.98 6.54 3.84
CA GLN A 86 19.89 7.65 3.59
C GLN A 86 21.25 7.41 4.26
N LEU A 87 21.26 7.01 5.53
CA LEU A 87 22.51 6.68 6.24
C LEU A 87 23.26 5.52 5.59
N TRP A 88 22.55 4.47 5.17
CA TRP A 88 23.14 3.33 4.47
C TRP A 88 23.77 3.74 3.13
N THR A 89 23.10 4.61 2.36
CA THR A 89 23.66 5.10 1.09
C THR A 89 24.89 5.99 1.31
N GLN A 90 24.92 6.79 2.37
CA GLN A 90 26.11 7.57 2.75
C GLN A 90 27.26 6.67 3.19
N ALA A 91 26.99 5.67 4.05
CA ALA A 91 27.99 4.70 4.47
C ALA A 91 28.56 3.90 3.29
N ALA A 92 27.71 3.49 2.34
CA ALA A 92 28.15 2.79 1.14
C ALA A 92 29.11 3.64 0.28
N LYS A 93 28.85 4.96 0.15
CA LYS A 93 29.74 5.89 -0.56
C LYS A 93 31.09 6.04 0.15
N ASN A 94 31.08 6.10 1.48
CA ASN A 94 32.30 6.25 2.26
C ASN A 94 33.25 5.04 2.12
N VAL A 95 32.70 3.83 1.95
CA VAL A 95 33.44 2.55 1.88
C VAL A 95 33.67 2.09 0.42
N GLU A 96 33.34 2.91 -0.57
CA GLU A 96 33.41 2.55 -2.00
C GLU A 96 34.82 2.12 -2.45
N LYS A 97 35.86 2.76 -1.90
CA LYS A 97 37.26 2.47 -2.26
C LYS A 97 37.68 1.06 -1.85
N GLU A 98 37.27 0.63 -0.66
CA GLU A 98 37.60 -0.69 -0.10
C GLU A 98 36.77 -1.81 -0.75
N THR A 99 35.56 -1.48 -1.20
CA THR A 99 34.61 -2.43 -1.78
C THR A 99 34.70 -2.56 -3.30
N SER A 100 35.51 -1.72 -3.95
CA SER A 100 35.72 -1.65 -5.41
C SER A 100 35.89 -3.03 -6.08
N LYS A 101 36.82 -3.85 -5.59
CA LYS A 101 37.09 -5.21 -6.07
C LYS A 101 35.84 -6.11 -6.10
N PHE A 102 35.00 -6.01 -5.07
CA PHE A 102 33.76 -6.79 -4.99
C PHE A 102 32.67 -6.23 -5.91
N THR A 103 32.59 -4.90 -6.04
CA THR A 103 31.61 -4.26 -6.94
C THR A 103 31.87 -4.60 -8.41
N GLU A 104 33.13 -4.74 -8.83
CA GLU A 104 33.50 -5.11 -10.20
C GLU A 104 32.98 -6.50 -10.57
N VAL A 105 33.16 -7.48 -9.67
CA VAL A 105 32.62 -8.85 -9.86
C VAL A 105 31.09 -8.85 -9.90
N LEU A 106 30.43 -8.04 -9.07
CA LEU A 106 28.96 -7.91 -9.03
C LEU A 106 28.39 -7.20 -10.28
N LYS A 107 29.15 -6.29 -10.89
CA LYS A 107 28.79 -5.64 -12.17
C LYS A 107 28.83 -6.65 -13.32
N ILE A 108 29.86 -7.51 -13.37
CA ILE A 108 30.02 -8.54 -14.41
C ILE A 108 28.86 -9.56 -14.38
N THR A 109 28.45 -9.99 -13.20
CA THR A 109 27.36 -10.98 -13.02
C THR A 109 25.96 -10.40 -13.21
N GLN A 110 25.81 -9.13 -13.61
CA GLN A 110 24.55 -8.37 -13.73
C GLN A 110 23.68 -8.30 -12.44
N LEU A 111 24.16 -8.85 -11.33
CA LEU A 111 23.44 -8.86 -10.04
C LEU A 111 23.32 -7.46 -9.45
N LEU A 112 24.27 -6.55 -9.75
CA LEU A 112 24.21 -5.17 -9.29
C LEU A 112 23.04 -4.40 -9.92
N VAL A 113 22.75 -4.66 -11.20
CA VAL A 113 21.62 -4.06 -11.92
C VAL A 113 20.28 -4.58 -11.37
N LEU A 114 20.18 -5.89 -11.13
CA LEU A 114 18.97 -6.50 -10.53
C LEU A 114 18.73 -6.06 -9.07
N SER A 115 19.79 -5.78 -8.31
CA SER A 115 19.72 -5.24 -6.95
C SER A 115 19.23 -3.79 -6.93
N GLN A 116 19.73 -2.95 -7.84
CA GLN A 116 19.26 -1.57 -8.03
C GLN A 116 17.80 -1.53 -8.51
N ILE A 117 17.42 -2.42 -9.44
CA ILE A 117 16.03 -2.53 -9.94
C ILE A 117 15.07 -3.03 -8.85
N LYS A 118 15.44 -4.04 -8.03
CA LYS A 118 14.63 -4.48 -6.88
C LYS A 118 14.49 -3.41 -5.80
N SER A 119 15.54 -2.61 -5.59
CA SER A 119 15.50 -1.47 -4.68
C SER A 119 14.54 -0.40 -5.22
N SER A 120 14.72 0.05 -6.47
CA SER A 120 13.87 1.08 -7.10
C SER A 120 12.41 0.65 -7.34
N LEU A 121 12.12 -0.60 -7.73
CA LEU A 121 10.74 -1.12 -7.78
C LEU A 121 10.14 -1.30 -6.38
N GLY A 122 10.98 -1.46 -5.36
CA GLY A 122 10.58 -1.37 -3.95
C GLY A 122 10.21 0.05 -3.51
N TYR A 123 10.71 1.09 -4.19
CA TYR A 123 10.47 2.50 -3.89
C TYR A 123 9.38 3.14 -4.77
N LEU A 124 9.21 2.71 -6.04
CA LEU A 124 8.16 3.24 -6.92
C LEU A 124 6.75 2.83 -6.48
N PHE A 125 6.61 1.72 -5.74
CA PHE A 125 5.34 1.31 -5.13
C PHE A 125 5.04 2.02 -3.79
N LEU A 126 5.98 2.83 -3.28
CA LEU A 126 5.81 3.65 -2.06
C LEU A 126 5.52 5.13 -2.37
N PHE A 127 5.39 5.49 -3.65
CA PHE A 127 5.14 6.86 -4.08
C PHE A 127 3.94 6.96 -5.02
N VAL A 128 2.76 6.61 -4.50
CA VAL A 128 1.53 7.32 -4.87
C VAL A 128 1.00 7.92 -3.57
N PRO A 129 1.33 9.19 -3.25
CA PRO A 129 0.52 9.93 -2.30
C PRO A 129 -0.84 10.13 -2.96
N GLN A 130 -1.75 9.20 -2.74
CA GLN A 130 -3.16 9.44 -3.01
C GLN A 130 -3.59 10.41 -1.91
N ALA A 131 -3.39 11.71 -2.17
CA ALA A 131 -4.07 12.75 -1.46
C ALA A 131 -5.56 12.39 -1.49
N CYS A 132 -6.12 12.06 -0.33
CA CYS A 132 -7.56 12.11 -0.15
C CYS A 132 -7.94 13.58 -0.35
N PRO A 133 -8.76 13.96 -1.35
CA PRO A 133 -9.49 15.20 -1.22
C PRO A 133 -10.47 15.01 -0.07
N SER A 134 -10.14 15.59 1.09
CA SER A 134 -11.14 16.01 2.05
C SER A 134 -12.00 17.07 1.37
N SER A 135 -13.10 16.65 0.73
CA SER A 135 -14.14 17.58 0.31
C SER A 135 -14.94 17.96 1.55
N THR A 136 -14.40 18.92 2.30
CA THR A 136 -15.22 19.90 2.99
C THR A 136 -15.85 20.75 1.88
N THR A 137 -17.09 20.45 1.52
CA THR A 137 -17.99 21.43 0.90
C THR A 137 -19.03 21.80 1.95
N ASP A 138 -18.59 22.60 2.92
CA ASP A 138 -19.43 23.63 3.49
C ASP A 138 -19.65 24.67 2.39
N GLY A 139 -20.90 24.83 1.99
CA GLY A 139 -21.31 25.73 0.91
C GLY A 139 -22.81 25.83 0.89
N GLY A 140 -23.36 26.42 1.95
CA GLY A 140 -24.78 26.75 2.04
C GLY A 140 -25.20 27.62 0.86
N TRP A 141 -26.16 27.14 0.09
CA TRP A 141 -26.90 27.95 -0.86
C TRP A 141 -28.23 28.32 -0.21
N GLY A 142 -28.28 29.55 0.31
CA GLY A 142 -29.48 30.10 0.91
C GLY A 142 -29.32 31.57 1.27
N GLN A 143 -29.22 32.47 0.28
CA GLN A 143 -29.98 33.71 0.27
C GLN A 143 -29.77 34.50 -1.03
N LYS A 144 -30.90 34.95 -1.57
CA LYS A 144 -31.05 35.79 -2.76
C LYS A 144 -31.73 37.07 -2.27
N VAL A 145 -31.01 38.17 -2.15
CA VAL A 145 -31.55 39.56 -2.03
C VAL A 145 -30.37 40.53 -2.22
N PRO A 146 -30.54 41.76 -2.75
CA PRO A 146 -31.74 42.38 -3.32
C PRO A 146 -31.90 42.21 -4.84
#